data_AF-A0A1F7FK91-F1
#
_entry.id   AF-A0A1F7FK91-F1
#
_cell.length_a   1.000
_cell.length_b   1.000
_cell.length_c   1.000
_cell.angle_alpha   90.00
_cell.angle_beta   90.00
_cell.angle_gamma   90.00
#
_symmetry.space_group_name_H-M   'P 1'
#
loop_
_entity.id
_entity.type
_entity.pdbx_description
1 polymer ?
#
loop_
_entity_poly.entity_id
_entity_poly.type
_entity_poly.pdbx_seq_one_letter_code
_entity_poly.pdbx_strand_id
1 'polypeptide(L)'
;MAQQISAAARSFLESCALAKAITGESPQLGTKCWMVYQDENGSLRKECAKCPYAAESLKGDSISVDQHDTHTVVSLGETLNDKRILELKKILEGLLAKEIKTIFLDCSSLIAIHSGGLGVVLRAFKEQKEKKRNLFLVNPTPAVTAILESTLLSRVFQSVLSIENTLNVLGRKEEEERSGEAQRKEEERKKQLEEARSIRCWDFFKGHNPANATACAECYYKHANAERPCWLIVGQVEGVEFEYISEDCLSCPYFLKFNPEGTLEAI
;
A
#
# COMPACT_ATOMS: atom_id res chain seq x y z
N MET A 1 -30.18 -32.62 -12.19
CA MET A 1 -29.38 -33.77 -12.66
C MET A 1 -28.49 -34.22 -11.52
N ALA A 2 -28.87 -35.31 -10.84
CA ALA A 2 -28.06 -35.88 -9.76
C ALA A 2 -26.98 -36.77 -10.37
N GLN A 3 -25.71 -36.47 -10.11
CA GLN A 3 -24.57 -37.22 -10.63
C GLN A 3 -24.52 -38.64 -10.03
N GLN A 4 -24.27 -39.62 -10.90
CA GLN A 4 -24.07 -41.02 -10.53
C GLN A 4 -22.77 -41.16 -9.73
N ILE A 5 -22.91 -41.40 -8.42
CA ILE A 5 -21.83 -41.91 -7.57
C ILE A 5 -21.53 -43.34 -8.02
N SER A 6 -20.27 -43.64 -8.34
CA SER A 6 -19.84 -44.96 -8.80
C SER A 6 -20.14 -46.04 -7.75
N ALA A 7 -20.43 -47.27 -8.20
CA ALA A 7 -20.76 -48.38 -7.31
C ALA A 7 -19.67 -48.69 -6.27
N ALA A 8 -18.40 -48.33 -6.56
CA ALA A 8 -17.28 -48.47 -5.62
C ALA A 8 -17.31 -47.44 -4.48
N ALA A 9 -17.80 -46.23 -4.73
CA ALA A 9 -17.97 -45.21 -3.69
C ALA A 9 -19.17 -45.51 -2.77
N ARG A 10 -20.19 -46.23 -3.26
CA ARG A 10 -21.33 -46.67 -2.42
C ARG A 10 -20.97 -47.80 -1.46
N SER A 11 -20.14 -48.78 -1.83
CA SER A 11 -19.79 -49.88 -0.92
C SER A 11 -18.79 -49.47 0.18
N PHE A 12 -18.10 -48.33 0.03
CA PHE A 12 -17.10 -47.87 1.00
C PHE A 12 -17.65 -46.92 2.08
N LEU A 13 -18.73 -46.19 1.78
CA LEU A 13 -19.41 -45.30 2.73
C LEU A 13 -20.01 -46.05 3.93
N GLU A 14 -20.23 -47.36 3.83
CA GLU A 14 -20.77 -48.18 4.93
C GLU A 14 -19.78 -48.44 6.08
N SER A 15 -18.50 -48.10 5.92
CA SER A 15 -17.45 -48.44 6.89
C SER A 15 -16.88 -47.25 7.68
N CYS A 16 -17.30 -46.02 7.36
CA CYS A 16 -16.84 -44.81 8.06
C CYS A 16 -17.95 -44.27 8.98
N ALA A 17 -17.68 -44.21 10.29
CA ALA A 17 -18.65 -43.74 11.29
C ALA A 17 -19.15 -42.30 11.05
N LEU A 18 -18.39 -41.47 10.31
CA LEU A 18 -18.80 -40.11 9.95
C LEU A 18 -19.90 -40.09 8.87
N ALA A 19 -19.89 -41.06 7.94
CA ALA A 19 -20.94 -41.20 6.93
C ALA A 19 -22.25 -41.75 7.54
N LYS A 20 -22.14 -42.66 8.52
CA LYS A 20 -23.28 -43.25 9.22
C LYS A 20 -23.99 -42.29 10.20
N ALA A 21 -23.28 -41.29 10.72
CA ALA A 21 -23.87 -40.23 11.53
C ALA A 21 -24.80 -39.29 10.73
N ILE A 22 -24.58 -39.17 9.41
CA ILE A 22 -25.43 -38.37 8.52
C ILE A 22 -26.67 -39.17 8.08
N THR A 23 -26.59 -40.50 8.03
CA THR A 23 -27.69 -41.38 7.60
C THR A 23 -28.52 -41.97 8.75
N GLY A 24 -28.16 -41.72 10.02
CA GLY A 24 -28.93 -42.16 11.19
C GLY A 24 -28.75 -43.63 11.59
N GLU A 25 -27.72 -44.32 11.08
CA GLU A 25 -27.45 -45.72 11.41
C GLU A 25 -26.36 -45.88 12.47
N SER A 26 -26.61 -46.77 13.45
CA SER A 26 -25.66 -47.08 14.53
C SER A 26 -24.43 -47.85 14.01
N PRO A 27 -23.19 -47.42 14.27
CA PRO A 27 -21.99 -48.10 13.75
C PRO A 27 -21.69 -49.40 14.51
N GLN A 28 -21.48 -50.50 13.78
CA GLN A 28 -21.01 -51.77 14.36
C GLN A 28 -19.53 -51.68 14.79
N LEU A 29 -19.25 -52.16 16.00
CA LEU A 29 -17.93 -52.17 16.64
C LEU A 29 -16.95 -53.08 15.87
N GLY A 30 -15.71 -52.62 15.57
CA GLY A 30 -14.67 -53.58 15.19
C GLY A 30 -13.32 -53.08 14.71
N THR A 31 -13.21 -51.93 14.04
CA THR A 31 -11.89 -51.51 13.49
C THR A 31 -11.66 -50.02 13.69
N LYS A 32 -10.74 -49.69 14.59
CA LYS A 32 -10.38 -48.30 14.90
C LYS A 32 -8.88 -48.12 14.66
N CYS A 33 -8.52 -47.44 13.58
CA CYS A 33 -7.15 -47.02 13.34
C CYS A 33 -7.03 -45.58 13.84
N TRP A 34 -6.41 -45.33 14.98
CA TRP A 34 -6.25 -43.96 15.52
C TRP A 34 -4.79 -43.51 15.38
N MET A 35 -4.55 -42.34 14.80
CA MET A 35 -3.35 -41.55 15.08
C MET A 35 -3.64 -40.71 16.32
N VAL A 36 -2.75 -40.80 17.30
CA VAL A 36 -2.80 -39.96 18.50
C VAL A 36 -1.73 -38.91 18.37
N TYR A 37 -2.10 -37.64 18.47
CA TYR A 37 -1.13 -36.56 18.53
C TYR A 37 -1.53 -35.55 19.60
N GLN A 38 -0.52 -34.84 20.12
CA GLN A 38 -0.64 -33.94 21.25
C GLN A 38 -0.80 -32.51 20.71
N ASP A 39 -1.87 -31.83 21.12
CA ASP A 39 -2.06 -30.42 20.76
C ASP A 39 -1.15 -29.49 21.58
N GLU A 40 -1.16 -28.20 21.25
CA GLU A 40 -0.33 -27.18 21.93
C GLU A 40 -0.63 -27.08 23.43
N ASN A 41 -1.78 -27.56 23.90
CA ASN A 41 -2.18 -27.60 25.31
C ASN A 41 -1.83 -28.94 25.99
N GLY A 42 -1.11 -29.83 25.31
CA GLY A 42 -0.76 -31.15 25.84
C GLY A 42 -1.90 -32.18 25.78
N SER A 43 -3.05 -31.85 25.20
CA SER A 43 -4.21 -32.75 25.11
C SER A 43 -4.06 -33.71 23.93
N LEU A 44 -4.38 -34.98 24.17
CA LEU A 44 -4.28 -36.04 23.16
C LEU A 44 -5.53 -36.06 22.28
N ARG A 45 -5.39 -35.74 21.00
CA ARG A 45 -6.44 -35.91 19.99
C ARG A 45 -6.24 -37.23 19.24
N LYS A 46 -7.35 -37.91 18.93
CA LYS A 46 -7.35 -39.19 18.20
C LYS A 46 -8.03 -38.98 16.86
N GLU A 47 -7.31 -39.16 15.75
CA GLU A 47 -7.87 -39.09 14.39
C GLU A 47 -7.76 -40.42 13.67
N CYS A 48 -8.69 -40.73 12.78
CA CYS A 48 -8.73 -42.04 12.13
C CYS A 48 -7.68 -42.16 11.00
N ALA A 49 -6.60 -42.93 11.20
CA ALA A 49 -5.49 -43.10 10.26
C ALA A 49 -5.86 -43.79 8.93
N LYS A 50 -6.96 -44.58 8.93
CA LYS A 50 -7.50 -45.27 7.75
C LYS A 50 -8.65 -44.53 7.10
N CYS A 51 -9.00 -43.33 7.58
CA CYS A 51 -10.06 -42.55 6.97
C CYS A 51 -9.61 -42.12 5.58
N PRO A 52 -10.33 -42.48 4.49
CA PRO A 52 -10.04 -42.01 3.15
C PRO A 52 -9.97 -40.47 3.11
N TYR A 53 -10.81 -39.79 3.89
CA TYR A 53 -10.77 -38.33 4.07
C TYR A 53 -9.43 -37.85 4.64
N ALA A 54 -8.86 -38.52 5.64
CA ALA A 54 -7.55 -38.16 6.18
C ALA A 54 -6.42 -38.47 5.18
N ALA A 55 -6.53 -39.57 4.44
CA ALA A 55 -5.54 -39.95 3.43
C ALA A 55 -5.58 -39.03 2.18
N GLU A 56 -6.77 -38.57 1.76
CA GLU A 56 -6.95 -37.58 0.69
C GLU A 56 -6.56 -36.18 1.15
N SER A 57 -6.91 -35.78 2.38
CA SER A 57 -6.47 -34.51 2.99
C SER A 57 -4.94 -34.40 3.15
N LEU A 58 -4.22 -35.53 3.03
CA LEU A 58 -2.76 -35.59 3.06
C LEU A 58 -2.12 -35.69 1.66
N LYS A 59 -2.90 -36.01 0.62
CA LYS A 59 -2.39 -36.36 -0.72
C LYS A 59 -2.35 -35.20 -1.72
N GLY A 60 -2.96 -34.05 -1.41
CA GLY A 60 -3.06 -32.93 -2.34
C GLY A 60 -2.63 -31.59 -1.75
N ASP A 61 -1.79 -30.92 -2.52
CA ASP A 61 -1.42 -29.50 -2.54
C ASP A 61 -0.58 -28.91 -1.39
N SER A 62 0.66 -28.60 -1.77
CA SER A 62 1.58 -27.72 -1.08
C SER A 62 1.18 -26.26 -1.27
N ILE A 63 1.43 -25.43 -0.26
CA ILE A 63 1.41 -23.97 -0.45
C ILE A 63 2.62 -23.62 -1.32
N SER A 64 2.40 -22.90 -2.41
CA SER A 64 3.47 -22.39 -3.27
C SER A 64 3.53 -20.87 -3.20
N VAL A 65 4.72 -20.32 -3.38
CA VAL A 65 4.98 -18.88 -3.30
C VAL A 65 5.72 -18.46 -4.56
N ASP A 66 5.11 -17.58 -5.34
CA ASP A 66 5.68 -16.97 -6.52
C ASP A 66 5.99 -15.49 -6.24
N GLN A 67 7.27 -15.13 -6.26
CA GLN A 67 7.75 -13.80 -5.89
C GLN A 67 8.07 -12.99 -7.15
N HIS A 68 7.45 -11.83 -7.25
CA HIS A 68 7.72 -10.80 -8.25
C HIS A 68 8.28 -9.55 -7.57
N ASP A 69 8.90 -8.65 -8.34
CA ASP A 69 9.55 -7.44 -7.80
C ASP A 69 8.58 -6.54 -7.01
N THR A 70 7.31 -6.49 -7.44
CA THR A 70 6.29 -5.58 -6.90
C THR A 70 5.23 -6.26 -6.03
N HIS A 71 5.10 -7.58 -6.13
CA HIS A 71 4.06 -8.34 -5.47
C HIS A 71 4.47 -9.79 -5.24
N THR A 72 3.74 -10.50 -4.38
CA THR A 72 3.95 -11.93 -4.17
C THR A 72 2.61 -12.65 -4.24
N VAL A 73 2.56 -13.76 -4.96
CA VAL A 73 1.40 -14.63 -5.06
C VAL A 73 1.65 -15.86 -4.20
N VAL A 74 0.73 -16.16 -3.29
CA VAL A 74 0.76 -17.36 -2.45
C VAL A 74 -0.43 -18.21 -2.85
N SER A 75 -0.19 -19.30 -3.58
CA SER A 75 -1.23 -20.22 -3.99
C SER A 75 -1.48 -21.25 -2.90
N LEU A 76 -2.74 -21.30 -2.45
CA LEU A 76 -3.21 -22.18 -1.40
C LEU A 76 -3.73 -23.47 -2.03
N GLY A 77 -3.39 -24.60 -1.41
CA GLY A 77 -3.93 -25.90 -1.80
C GLY A 77 -5.41 -26.06 -1.46
N GLU A 78 -5.96 -27.22 -1.80
CA GLU A 78 -7.39 -27.51 -1.62
C GLU A 78 -7.90 -27.37 -0.18
N THR A 79 -7.07 -27.74 0.81
CA THR A 79 -7.46 -27.70 2.22
C THR A 79 -6.39 -27.10 3.12
N LEU A 80 -6.80 -26.23 4.04
CA LEU A 80 -5.92 -25.65 5.06
C LEU A 80 -6.11 -26.35 6.41
N ASN A 81 -5.44 -27.49 6.59
CA ASN A 81 -5.33 -28.19 7.88
C ASN A 81 -4.31 -27.54 8.83
N ASP A 82 -4.24 -28.00 10.09
CA ASP A 82 -3.38 -27.40 11.13
C ASP A 82 -1.90 -27.29 10.71
N LYS A 83 -1.36 -28.31 10.05
CA LYS A 83 0.02 -28.29 9.54
C LYS A 83 0.22 -27.21 8.47
N ARG A 84 -0.72 -27.08 7.54
CA ARG A 84 -0.67 -26.06 6.47
C ARG A 84 -0.93 -24.66 7.01
N ILE A 85 -1.75 -24.51 8.05
CA ILE A 85 -1.97 -23.24 8.73
C ILE A 85 -0.66 -22.74 9.35
N LEU A 86 0.12 -23.62 9.98
CA LEU A 86 1.44 -23.28 10.52
C LEU A 86 2.44 -22.89 9.42
N GLU A 87 2.43 -23.60 8.29
CA GLU A 87 3.24 -23.28 7.12
C GLU A 87 2.86 -21.90 6.53
N LEU A 88 1.57 -21.66 6.31
CA LEU A 88 1.01 -20.40 5.83
C LEU A 88 1.41 -19.24 6.75
N LYS A 89 1.28 -19.44 8.07
CA LYS A 89 1.67 -18.44 9.07
C LYS A 89 3.14 -18.04 8.92
N LYS A 90 4.06 -19.01 8.83
CA LYS A 90 5.49 -18.74 8.63
C LYS A 90 5.77 -18.00 7.33
N ILE A 91 5.10 -18.39 6.24
CA ILE A 91 5.23 -17.73 4.94
C ILE A 91 4.78 -16.28 5.05
N LEU A 92 3.60 -16.02 5.61
CA LEU A 92 3.06 -14.67 5.75
C LEU A 92 3.90 -13.79 6.66
N GLU A 93 4.35 -14.31 7.81
CA GLU A 93 5.27 -13.60 8.71
C GLU A 93 6.58 -13.23 7.99
N GLY A 94 7.13 -14.13 7.17
CA GLY A 94 8.30 -13.85 6.33
C GLY A 94 8.06 -12.76 5.29
N LEU A 95 6.91 -12.77 4.61
CA LEU A 95 6.55 -11.74 3.62
C LEU A 95 6.29 -10.38 4.28
N LEU A 96 5.68 -10.37 5.47
CA LEU A 96 5.44 -9.17 6.28
C LEU A 96 6.76 -8.55 6.76
N ALA A 97 7.76 -9.38 7.11
CA ALA A 97 9.09 -8.94 7.50
C ALA A 97 9.91 -8.40 6.32
N LYS A 98 9.77 -8.97 5.13
CA LYS A 98 10.41 -8.50 3.88
C LYS A 98 9.81 -7.22 3.30
N GLU A 99 8.77 -6.69 3.93
CA GLU A 99 8.14 -5.44 3.54
C GLU A 99 7.43 -5.45 2.16
N ILE A 100 6.98 -6.61 1.70
CA ILE A 100 6.28 -6.74 0.42
C ILE A 100 5.01 -5.87 0.40
N LYS A 101 4.91 -4.99 -0.62
CA LYS A 101 3.84 -3.99 -0.76
C LYS A 101 2.46 -4.60 -1.02
N THR A 102 2.42 -5.65 -1.84
CA THR A 102 1.17 -6.30 -2.25
C THR A 102 1.30 -7.81 -2.19
N ILE A 103 0.42 -8.45 -1.42
CA ILE A 103 0.32 -9.92 -1.33
C ILE A 103 -1.01 -10.38 -1.93
N PHE A 104 -0.95 -11.36 -2.81
CA PHE A 104 -2.11 -12.05 -3.37
C PHE A 104 -2.19 -13.45 -2.77
N LEU A 105 -3.30 -13.79 -2.12
CA LEU A 105 -3.60 -15.15 -1.68
C LEU A 105 -4.51 -15.80 -2.70
N ASP A 106 -3.96 -16.68 -3.52
CA ASP A 106 -4.72 -17.41 -4.51
C ASP A 106 -5.48 -18.57 -3.86
N CYS A 107 -6.79 -18.41 -3.83
CA CYS A 107 -7.77 -19.31 -3.23
C CYS A 107 -8.52 -20.12 -4.29
N SER A 108 -8.06 -20.14 -5.55
CA SER A 108 -8.74 -20.81 -6.67
C SER A 108 -8.94 -22.31 -6.44
N SER A 109 -7.97 -22.98 -5.83
CA SER A 109 -8.06 -24.39 -5.46
C SER A 109 -8.69 -24.62 -4.08
N LEU A 110 -8.80 -23.59 -3.24
CA LEU A 110 -9.16 -23.76 -1.82
C LEU A 110 -10.64 -24.14 -1.64
N ILE A 111 -10.90 -25.39 -1.27
CA ILE A 111 -12.23 -25.95 -1.05
C ILE A 111 -12.68 -25.73 0.40
N ALA A 112 -11.76 -25.89 1.37
CA ALA A 112 -12.07 -25.82 2.79
C ALA A 112 -11.01 -25.05 3.59
N ILE A 113 -11.48 -24.13 4.43
CA ILE A 113 -10.66 -23.37 5.36
C ILE A 113 -11.20 -23.49 6.79
N HIS A 114 -10.34 -23.89 7.72
CA HIS A 114 -10.68 -23.94 9.14
C HIS A 114 -10.61 -22.54 9.77
N SER A 115 -11.27 -22.37 10.92
CA SER A 115 -11.25 -21.10 11.68
C SER A 115 -9.83 -20.63 12.03
N GLY A 116 -8.89 -21.56 12.28
CA GLY A 116 -7.48 -21.25 12.50
C GLY A 116 -6.82 -20.63 11.27
N GLY A 117 -7.10 -21.13 10.07
CA GLY A 117 -6.59 -20.58 8.81
C GLY A 117 -7.12 -19.17 8.54
N LEU A 118 -8.43 -18.96 8.76
CA LEU A 118 -9.03 -17.62 8.67
C LEU A 118 -8.40 -16.63 9.66
N GLY A 119 -8.12 -17.08 10.89
CA GLY A 119 -7.46 -16.25 11.91
C GLY A 119 -6.07 -15.78 11.47
N VAL A 120 -5.27 -16.66 10.88
CA VAL A 120 -3.94 -16.33 10.32
C VAL A 120 -4.05 -15.31 9.19
N VAL A 121 -4.96 -15.55 8.24
CA VAL A 121 -5.17 -14.64 7.09
C VAL A 121 -5.69 -13.27 7.54
N LEU A 122 -6.63 -13.23 8.50
CA LEU A 122 -7.16 -11.99 9.06
C LEU A 122 -6.09 -11.17 9.79
N ARG A 123 -5.22 -11.83 10.55
CA ARG A 123 -4.09 -11.18 11.21
C ARG A 123 -3.15 -10.53 10.19
N ALA A 124 -2.73 -11.29 9.18
CA ALA A 124 -1.85 -10.78 8.13
C ALA A 124 -2.48 -9.60 7.37
N PHE A 125 -3.79 -9.66 7.11
CA PHE A 125 -4.53 -8.56 6.49
C PHE A 125 -4.50 -7.28 7.33
N LYS A 126 -4.75 -7.38 8.65
CA LYS A 126 -4.68 -6.23 9.55
C LYS A 126 -3.28 -5.61 9.56
N GLU A 127 -2.25 -6.43 9.69
CA GLU A 127 -0.86 -5.97 9.71
C GLU A 127 -0.46 -5.29 8.39
N GLN A 128 -0.88 -5.82 7.23
CA GLN A 128 -0.65 -5.14 5.94
C GLN A 128 -1.39 -3.79 5.88
N LYS A 129 -2.65 -3.75 6.31
CA LYS A 129 -3.47 -2.53 6.29
C LYS A 129 -2.90 -1.43 7.18
N GLU A 130 -2.41 -1.77 8.37
CA GLU A 130 -1.75 -0.82 9.28
C GLU A 130 -0.49 -0.20 8.65
N LYS A 131 0.23 -0.98 7.83
CA LYS A 131 1.41 -0.52 7.08
C LYS A 131 1.07 0.15 5.74
N LYS A 132 -0.21 0.43 5.45
CA LYS A 132 -0.71 0.97 4.16
C LYS A 132 -0.30 0.11 2.95
N ARG A 133 -0.25 -1.19 3.15
CA ARG A 133 0.04 -2.21 2.14
C ARG A 133 -1.20 -3.04 1.86
N ASN A 134 -1.18 -3.81 0.78
CA ASN A 134 -2.36 -4.50 0.29
C ASN A 134 -2.24 -6.02 0.44
N LEU A 135 -3.33 -6.65 0.86
CA LEU A 135 -3.50 -8.10 0.81
C LEU A 135 -4.86 -8.42 0.18
N PHE A 136 -4.84 -9.21 -0.88
CA PHE A 136 -6.04 -9.58 -1.64
C PHE A 136 -6.28 -11.08 -1.60
N LEU A 137 -7.55 -11.48 -1.59
CA LEU A 137 -7.96 -12.87 -1.86
C LEU A 137 -8.29 -12.99 -3.34
N VAL A 138 -7.54 -13.84 -4.06
CA VAL A 138 -7.72 -14.05 -5.50
C VAL A 138 -8.58 -15.28 -5.71
N ASN A 139 -9.62 -15.14 -6.54
CA ASN A 139 -10.50 -16.24 -6.96
C ASN A 139 -10.98 -17.14 -5.80
N PRO A 140 -11.56 -16.58 -4.73
CA PRO A 140 -12.12 -17.41 -3.67
C PRO A 140 -13.21 -18.32 -4.24
N THR A 141 -13.12 -19.62 -3.97
CA THR A 141 -14.17 -20.57 -4.37
C THR A 141 -15.52 -20.18 -3.74
N PRO A 142 -16.66 -20.68 -4.28
CA PRO A 142 -17.97 -20.42 -3.69
C PRO A 142 -18.07 -20.86 -2.22
N ALA A 143 -17.39 -21.95 -1.84
CA ALA A 143 -17.35 -22.43 -0.46
C ALA A 143 -16.64 -21.43 0.47
N VAL A 144 -15.46 -20.95 0.07
CA VAL A 144 -14.71 -19.92 0.82
C VAL A 144 -15.51 -18.62 0.88
N THR A 145 -16.13 -18.22 -0.23
CA THR A 145 -16.95 -17.00 -0.31
C THR A 145 -18.14 -17.06 0.65
N ALA A 146 -18.86 -18.18 0.71
CA ALA A 146 -19.98 -18.38 1.64
C ALA A 146 -19.53 -18.31 3.12
N ILE A 147 -18.33 -18.80 3.43
CA ILE A 147 -17.74 -18.66 4.78
C ILE A 147 -17.41 -17.19 5.07
N LEU A 148 -16.79 -16.47 4.13
CA LEU A 148 -16.46 -15.05 4.31
C LEU A 148 -17.71 -14.18 4.47
N GLU A 149 -18.77 -14.47 3.74
CA GLU A 149 -20.06 -13.77 3.85
C GLU A 149 -20.77 -14.07 5.18
N SER A 150 -20.86 -15.35 5.56
CA SER A 150 -21.57 -15.76 6.79
C SER A 150 -20.89 -15.23 8.06
N THR A 151 -19.56 -15.05 8.01
CA THR A 151 -18.75 -14.46 9.09
C THR A 151 -18.60 -12.94 8.98
N LEU A 152 -19.21 -12.30 7.98
CA LEU A 152 -19.07 -10.87 7.66
C LEU A 152 -17.63 -10.41 7.35
N LEU A 153 -16.70 -11.36 7.15
CA LEU A 153 -15.32 -11.09 6.75
C LEU A 153 -15.21 -10.62 5.30
N SER A 154 -16.25 -10.79 4.48
CA SER A 154 -16.34 -10.21 3.13
C SER A 154 -16.27 -8.67 3.13
N ARG A 155 -16.57 -8.01 4.25
CA ARG A 155 -16.41 -6.55 4.41
C ARG A 155 -14.99 -6.14 4.77
N VAL A 156 -14.19 -7.09 5.28
CA VAL A 156 -12.82 -6.87 5.72
C VAL A 156 -11.87 -7.18 4.58
N PHE A 157 -12.00 -8.36 3.98
CA PHE A 157 -11.14 -8.79 2.89
C PHE A 157 -11.53 -8.16 1.57
N GLN A 158 -10.52 -7.79 0.79
CA GLN A 158 -10.69 -7.37 -0.59
C GLN A 158 -10.49 -8.60 -1.48
N SER A 159 -11.58 -9.12 -2.05
CA SER A 159 -11.54 -10.21 -3.02
C SER A 159 -11.42 -9.67 -4.44
N VAL A 160 -10.63 -10.34 -5.26
CA VAL A 160 -10.40 -9.99 -6.67
C VAL A 160 -10.45 -11.24 -7.54
N LEU A 161 -10.88 -11.07 -8.79
CA LEU A 161 -10.96 -12.18 -9.76
C LEU A 161 -9.71 -12.29 -10.63
N SER A 162 -8.96 -11.19 -10.79
CA SER A 162 -7.77 -11.15 -11.64
C SER A 162 -6.69 -10.30 -10.98
N ILE A 163 -5.50 -10.89 -10.89
CA ILE A 163 -4.29 -10.23 -10.38
C ILE A 163 -3.90 -9.08 -11.30
N GLU A 164 -3.86 -9.32 -12.61
CA GLU A 164 -3.49 -8.33 -13.63
C GLU A 164 -4.37 -7.09 -13.58
N ASN A 165 -5.70 -7.27 -13.54
CA ASN A 165 -6.64 -6.16 -13.43
C ASN A 165 -6.42 -5.35 -12.14
N THR A 166 -6.14 -6.04 -11.03
CA THR A 166 -5.88 -5.40 -9.75
C THR A 166 -4.59 -4.59 -9.79
N LEU A 167 -3.52 -5.15 -10.36
CA LEU A 167 -2.24 -4.46 -10.55
C LEU A 167 -2.41 -3.21 -11.44
N ASN A 168 -3.19 -3.29 -12.52
CA ASN A 168 -3.48 -2.15 -13.39
C ASN A 168 -4.26 -1.03 -12.68
N VAL A 169 -5.16 -1.38 -11.76
CA VAL A 169 -5.89 -0.40 -10.94
C VAL A 169 -4.96 0.24 -9.91
N LEU A 170 -4.10 -0.55 -9.26
CA LEU A 170 -3.13 -0.04 -8.29
C LEU A 170 -2.10 0.89 -8.96
N GLY A 171 -1.57 0.50 -10.12
CA GLY A 171 -0.62 1.33 -10.88
C GLY A 171 -1.20 2.69 -11.28
N ARG A 172 -2.47 2.72 -11.73
CA ARG A 172 -3.17 3.98 -12.06
C ARG A 172 -3.37 4.88 -10.85
N LYS A 173 -3.79 4.32 -9.71
CA LYS A 173 -3.94 5.10 -8.46
C LYS A 173 -2.61 5.72 -8.03
N GLU A 174 -1.51 4.98 -8.12
CA GLU A 174 -0.18 5.48 -7.78
C GLU A 174 0.30 6.58 -8.74
N GLU A 175 -0.11 6.55 -10.00
CA GLU A 175 0.19 7.59 -10.98
C GLU A 175 -0.69 8.84 -10.79
N GLU A 176 -1.97 8.67 -10.51
CA GLU A 176 -2.91 9.75 -10.16
C GLU A 176 -2.49 10.47 -8.87
N GLU A 177 -2.07 9.74 -7.84
CA GLU A 177 -1.56 10.32 -6.59
C GLU A 177 -0.27 11.11 -6.82
N ARG A 178 0.67 10.57 -7.60
CA ARG A 178 1.94 11.26 -7.93
C ARG A 178 1.72 12.52 -8.77
N SER A 179 0.86 12.45 -9.78
CA SER A 179 0.53 13.61 -10.62
C SER A 179 -0.25 14.68 -9.84
N GLY A 180 -1.19 14.28 -8.99
CA GLY A 180 -1.91 15.18 -8.11
C GLY A 180 -1.00 15.86 -7.08
N GLU A 181 -0.05 15.13 -6.48
CA GLU A 181 0.93 15.72 -5.56
C GLU A 181 1.87 16.71 -6.28
N ALA A 182 2.33 16.38 -7.49
CA ALA A 182 3.16 17.28 -8.30
C ALA A 182 2.42 18.57 -8.69
N GLN A 183 1.16 18.47 -9.09
CA GLN A 183 0.32 19.64 -9.39
C GLN A 183 0.12 20.54 -8.16
N ARG A 184 -0.18 19.95 -6.99
CA ARG A 184 -0.33 20.70 -5.73
C ARG A 184 0.94 21.44 -5.34
N LYS A 185 2.11 20.78 -5.45
CA LYS A 185 3.41 21.42 -5.18
C LYS A 185 3.70 22.57 -6.14
N GLU A 186 3.37 22.40 -7.42
CA GLU A 186 3.56 23.47 -8.41
C GLU A 186 2.60 24.65 -8.19
N GLU A 187 1.34 24.39 -7.84
CA GLU A 187 0.36 25.42 -7.50
C GLU A 187 0.76 26.18 -6.23
N GLU A 188 1.21 25.46 -5.19
CA GLU A 188 1.74 26.05 -3.97
C GLU A 188 2.99 26.91 -4.25
N ARG A 189 3.92 26.44 -5.09
CA ARG A 189 5.08 27.21 -5.53
C ARG A 189 4.69 28.48 -6.27
N LYS A 190 3.71 28.41 -7.18
CA LYS A 190 3.17 29.58 -7.89
C LYS A 190 2.55 30.58 -6.93
N LYS A 191 1.77 30.11 -5.96
CA LYS A 191 1.15 30.95 -4.94
C LYS A 191 2.20 31.64 -4.07
N GLN A 192 3.24 30.92 -3.63
CA GLN A 192 4.35 31.50 -2.87
C GLN A 192 5.11 32.55 -3.69
N LEU A 193 5.34 32.30 -4.98
CA LEU A 193 5.94 33.28 -5.90
C LEU A 193 5.05 34.52 -6.08
N GLU A 194 3.73 34.36 -6.17
CA GLU A 194 2.80 35.47 -6.29
C GLU A 194 2.70 36.31 -5.00
N GLU A 195 2.73 35.66 -3.83
CA GLU A 195 2.79 36.32 -2.52
C GLU A 195 4.11 37.06 -2.34
N ALA A 196 5.24 36.47 -2.72
CA ALA A 196 6.55 37.13 -2.71
C ALA A 196 6.57 38.37 -3.62
N ARG A 197 5.84 38.31 -4.74
CA ARG A 197 5.68 39.42 -5.70
C ARG A 197 4.72 40.54 -5.23
N SER A 198 4.11 40.41 -4.04
CA SER A 198 3.01 41.28 -3.59
C SER A 198 3.33 42.10 -2.32
N ILE A 199 4.57 42.07 -1.82
CA ILE A 199 4.96 43.00 -0.76
C ILE A 199 4.99 44.41 -1.35
N ARG A 200 3.92 45.19 -1.11
CA ARG A 200 3.88 46.61 -1.48
C ARG A 200 5.01 47.30 -0.73
N CYS A 201 5.70 48.23 -1.38
CA CYS A 201 6.79 48.99 -0.75
C CYS A 201 6.40 49.53 0.64
N TRP A 202 5.15 49.96 0.82
CA TRP A 202 4.62 50.45 2.09
C TRP A 202 4.66 49.43 3.25
N ASP A 203 4.37 48.15 2.97
CA ASP A 203 4.39 47.07 3.95
C ASP A 203 5.84 46.69 4.31
N PHE A 204 6.74 46.72 3.32
CA PHE A 204 8.18 46.55 3.52
C PHE A 204 8.76 47.60 4.49
N PHE A 205 8.30 48.85 4.38
CA PHE A 205 8.75 49.93 5.25
C PHE A 205 8.02 50.01 6.60
N LYS A 206 7.16 49.04 6.98
CA LYS A 206 6.41 49.05 8.26
C LYS A 206 5.72 50.40 8.55
N GLY A 207 5.10 50.99 7.52
CA GLY A 207 4.43 52.29 7.66
C GLY A 207 5.38 53.49 7.90
N HIS A 208 6.70 53.31 7.78
CA HIS A 208 7.64 54.42 7.77
C HIS A 208 7.84 54.89 6.34
N ASN A 209 7.28 56.05 6.02
CA ASN A 209 7.59 56.74 4.78
C ASN A 209 9.01 57.34 4.92
N PRO A 210 10.06 56.81 4.27
CA PRO A 210 11.36 57.46 4.32
C PRO A 210 11.21 58.83 3.65
N ALA A 211 11.17 59.89 4.46
CA ALA A 211 11.16 61.30 4.05
C ALA A 211 9.86 61.88 3.47
N ASN A 212 8.68 61.48 3.97
CA ASN A 212 7.41 62.19 3.67
C ASN A 212 7.06 62.24 2.16
N ALA A 213 7.39 61.21 1.37
CA ALA A 213 6.94 61.14 -0.02
C ALA A 213 5.40 61.14 -0.09
N THR A 214 4.80 62.13 -0.74
CA THR A 214 3.34 62.38 -0.66
C THR A 214 2.56 61.77 -1.83
N ALA A 215 3.25 61.23 -2.83
CA ALA A 215 2.63 60.54 -3.97
C ALA A 215 3.44 59.31 -4.39
N CYS A 216 2.73 58.28 -4.91
CA CYS A 216 3.35 57.06 -5.45
C CYS A 216 4.34 57.29 -6.60
N ALA A 217 4.35 58.49 -7.20
CA ALA A 217 5.24 58.90 -8.28
C ALA A 217 6.65 59.31 -7.81
N GLU A 218 6.86 59.57 -6.51
CA GLU A 218 8.16 60.00 -5.97
C GLU A 218 9.06 58.83 -5.54
N CYS A 219 8.55 57.59 -5.63
CA CYS A 219 9.36 56.38 -5.57
C CYS A 219 9.85 56.10 -6.99
N TYR A 220 10.93 56.78 -7.40
CA TYR A 220 11.31 56.98 -8.80
C TYR A 220 11.68 55.73 -9.61
N TYR A 221 11.65 54.52 -9.05
CA TYR A 221 11.66 53.28 -9.84
C TYR A 221 10.75 52.22 -9.22
N LYS A 222 9.46 52.28 -9.55
CA LYS A 222 8.60 51.11 -9.45
C LYS A 222 8.69 50.30 -10.74
N HIS A 223 9.35 49.14 -10.67
CA HIS A 223 8.62 47.92 -10.99
C HIS A 223 8.51 47.09 -9.72
N ALA A 224 7.29 46.62 -9.47
CA ALA A 224 6.87 46.04 -8.22
C ALA A 224 7.47 44.66 -7.89
N ASN A 225 8.62 44.25 -8.46
CA ASN A 225 9.10 42.85 -8.39
C ASN A 225 10.62 42.62 -8.55
N ALA A 226 11.48 43.60 -8.30
CA ALA A 226 12.92 43.38 -8.43
C ALA A 226 13.52 42.87 -7.09
N GLU A 227 14.07 41.65 -7.08
CA GLU A 227 14.89 41.11 -5.96
C GLU A 227 16.22 41.86 -5.78
N ARG A 228 16.55 42.77 -6.70
CA ARG A 228 17.82 43.49 -6.75
C ARG A 228 17.62 44.99 -6.51
N PRO A 229 18.59 45.65 -5.87
CA PRO A 229 18.52 47.08 -5.65
C PRO A 229 18.56 47.83 -6.99
N CYS A 230 17.85 48.96 -7.07
CA CYS A 230 17.67 49.72 -8.30
C CYS A 230 18.97 50.31 -8.90
N TRP A 231 20.08 50.29 -8.17
CA TRP A 231 21.38 50.78 -8.66
C TRP A 231 22.23 49.71 -9.36
N LEU A 232 21.82 48.43 -9.31
CA LEU A 232 22.53 47.33 -9.94
C LEU A 232 21.88 47.01 -11.30
N ILE A 233 22.61 47.23 -12.39
CA ILE A 233 22.19 46.96 -13.77
C ILE A 233 22.92 45.72 -14.27
N VAL A 234 22.20 44.83 -14.97
CA VAL A 234 22.80 43.68 -15.65
C VAL A 234 23.02 44.06 -17.11
N GLY A 235 24.29 44.06 -17.53
CA GLY A 235 24.71 44.20 -18.92
C GLY A 235 25.07 42.85 -19.52
N GLN A 236 25.05 42.75 -20.85
CA GLN A 236 25.50 41.55 -21.56
C GLN A 236 26.42 41.95 -22.72
N VAL A 237 27.61 41.34 -22.78
CA VAL A 237 28.56 41.50 -23.89
C VAL A 237 29.03 40.11 -24.30
N GLU A 238 28.89 39.79 -25.58
CA GLU A 238 29.31 38.51 -26.18
C GLU A 238 28.74 37.26 -25.47
N GLY A 239 27.53 37.37 -24.91
CA GLY A 239 26.87 36.26 -24.23
C GLY A 239 27.23 36.10 -22.75
N VAL A 240 28.15 36.91 -22.23
CA VAL A 240 28.51 36.94 -20.80
C VAL A 240 27.73 38.07 -20.12
N GLU A 241 27.00 37.72 -19.05
CA GLU A 241 26.31 38.69 -18.20
C GLU A 241 27.28 39.27 -17.17
N PHE A 242 27.22 40.58 -16.96
CA PHE A 242 27.97 41.27 -15.90
C PHE A 242 27.07 42.26 -15.19
N GLU A 243 27.32 42.42 -13.90
CA GLU A 243 26.58 43.35 -13.06
C GLU A 243 27.41 44.62 -12.88
N TYR A 244 26.80 45.78 -13.08
CA TYR A 244 27.47 47.06 -12.91
C TYR A 244 26.54 48.08 -12.26
N ILE A 245 27.13 49.10 -11.64
CA ILE A 245 26.37 50.16 -10.99
C ILE A 245 26.09 51.25 -12.02
N SER A 246 24.84 51.70 -12.12
CA SER A 246 24.50 52.83 -12.99
C SER A 246 25.29 54.08 -12.59
N GLU A 247 25.89 54.77 -13.56
CA GLU A 247 26.60 56.04 -13.30
C GLU A 247 25.67 57.09 -12.67
N ASP A 248 24.39 57.08 -13.05
CA ASP A 248 23.35 57.94 -12.49
C ASP A 248 23.16 57.71 -10.97
N CYS A 249 23.47 56.51 -10.47
CA CYS A 249 23.33 56.15 -9.07
C CYS A 249 24.54 56.55 -8.22
N LEU A 250 25.69 56.89 -8.81
CA LEU A 250 26.90 57.25 -8.06
C LEU A 250 26.73 58.53 -7.24
N SER A 251 25.87 59.43 -7.70
CA SER A 251 25.52 60.66 -6.98
C SER A 251 24.31 60.51 -6.05
N CYS A 252 23.69 59.33 -5.99
CA CYS A 252 22.47 59.10 -5.23
C CYS A 252 22.78 59.09 -3.72
N PRO A 253 22.15 59.96 -2.91
CA PRO A 253 22.37 60.00 -1.46
C PRO A 253 22.04 58.67 -0.76
N TYR A 254 21.12 57.89 -1.34
CA TYR A 254 20.78 56.56 -0.85
C TYR A 254 21.90 55.55 -1.11
N PHE A 255 22.45 55.51 -2.32
CA PHE A 255 23.60 54.67 -2.67
C PHE A 255 24.80 54.97 -1.76
N LEU A 256 25.10 56.25 -1.56
CA LEU A 256 26.19 56.69 -0.67
C LEU A 256 25.96 56.32 0.80
N LYS A 257 24.71 56.22 1.25
CA LYS A 257 24.36 55.86 2.63
C LYS A 257 24.50 54.36 2.91
N PHE A 258 24.22 53.51 1.92
CA PHE A 258 24.16 52.06 2.09
C PHE A 258 25.31 51.30 1.43
N ASN A 259 26.13 51.97 0.62
CA ASN A 259 27.42 51.49 0.14
C ASN A 259 28.54 52.52 0.45
N PRO A 260 28.81 52.78 1.74
CA PRO A 260 29.66 53.91 2.16
C PRO A 260 31.13 53.75 1.77
N GLU A 261 31.59 52.53 1.49
CA GLU A 261 32.99 52.26 1.16
C GLU A 261 33.30 52.39 -0.34
N GLY A 262 32.27 52.50 -1.20
CA GLY A 262 32.45 52.67 -2.64
C GLY A 262 33.27 51.56 -3.32
N THR A 263 33.56 50.48 -2.60
CA THR A 263 34.38 49.38 -3.05
C THR A 263 33.56 48.51 -3.98
N LEU A 264 33.76 48.76 -5.27
CA LEU A 264 33.50 47.82 -6.36
C LEU A 264 34.49 46.64 -6.24
N GLU A 265 34.49 45.92 -5.13
CA GLU A 265 35.14 44.61 -5.11
C GLU A 265 34.31 43.72 -6.02
N ALA A 266 34.91 43.38 -7.17
CA ALA A 266 34.27 42.67 -8.27
C ALA A 266 33.48 41.46 -7.77
N ILE A 267 32.17 41.50 -7.98
CA ILE A 267 31.27 40.35 -7.96
C ILE A 267 31.41 39.63 -9.30
#